data_AF-A0A315YPR7-F1
#
_entry.id   AF-A0A315YPR7-F1
#
_cell.length_a   1.000
_cell.length_b   1.000
_cell.length_c   1.000
_cell.angle_alpha   90.00
_cell.angle_beta   90.00
_cell.angle_gamma   90.00
#
_symmetry.space_group_name_H-M   'P 1'
#
loop_
_entity.id
_entity.type
_entity.pdbx_description
1 polymer ?
#
loop_
_entity_poly.entity_id
_entity_poly.type
_entity_poly.pdbx_seq_one_letter_code
_entity_poly.pdbx_strand_id
1 'polypeptide(L)'
;MQAFQFRLGKQLLTIGIPTVRECDGLFSPINSYEKIDAAEKYLSRNIEGITVRDKLSALDIIALEVRLGAWLAQIKETPAYKAPPVQSTAQTVLPYDCTTTHIKAVAEYARMSFPEVWELPITDFWKLFRDAIIWNYSRTAEGIDQLEHAKAISATEPDREKLGSSPAIARRRKNGE
;
A
#
# COMPACT_ATOMS: atom_id res chain seq x y z
N MET A 1 11.80 -13.35 5.89
CA MET A 1 11.39 -12.70 4.63
C MET A 1 12.54 -12.84 3.65
N GLN A 2 12.31 -13.39 2.46
CA GLN A 2 13.39 -13.59 1.48
C GLN A 2 13.79 -12.25 0.86
N ALA A 3 15.09 -11.97 0.80
CA ALA A 3 15.60 -10.74 0.21
C ALA A 3 15.27 -10.68 -1.30
N PHE A 4 14.92 -9.50 -1.81
CA PHE A 4 14.68 -9.34 -3.24
C PHE A 4 16.00 -9.48 -4.00
N GLN A 5 16.03 -10.39 -4.96
CA GLN A 5 17.19 -10.58 -5.81
C GLN A 5 16.86 -10.19 -7.25
N PHE A 6 17.65 -9.29 -7.83
CA PHE A 6 17.48 -8.84 -9.20
C PHE A 6 18.74 -9.14 -10.01
N ARG A 7 18.60 -9.53 -11.27
CA ARG A 7 19.75 -9.82 -12.13
C ARG A 7 19.86 -8.70 -13.16
N LEU A 8 21.00 -8.02 -13.18
CA LEU A 8 21.35 -7.01 -14.16
C LEU A 8 22.52 -7.53 -14.99
N GLY A 9 22.24 -7.94 -16.23
CA GLY A 9 23.20 -8.68 -17.05
C GLY A 9 23.69 -9.97 -16.38
N LYS A 10 24.99 -10.06 -16.09
CA LYS A 10 25.61 -11.22 -15.41
C LYS A 10 25.62 -11.09 -13.88
N GLN A 11 25.28 -9.93 -13.33
CA GLN A 11 25.39 -9.65 -11.90
C GLN A 11 24.06 -9.95 -11.20
N LEU A 12 24.12 -10.71 -10.10
CA LEU A 12 22.98 -10.90 -9.20
C LEU A 12 23.11 -9.90 -8.05
N LEU A 13 22.07 -9.11 -7.85
CA LEU A 13 21.99 -8.05 -6.86
C LEU A 13 21.02 -8.45 -5.77
N THR A 14 21.39 -8.22 -4.52
CA THR A 14 20.46 -8.27 -3.39
C THR A 14 20.05 -6.84 -3.08
N ILE A 15 18.75 -6.56 -3.14
CA ILE A 15 18.21 -5.21 -3.12
C ILE A 15 17.25 -5.08 -1.95
N GLY A 16 17.34 -3.96 -1.24
CA GLY A 16 16.49 -3.63 -0.10
C GLY A 16 15.06 -3.23 -0.49
N ILE A 17 14.22 -3.05 0.52
CA ILE A 17 12.82 -2.60 0.35
C ILE A 17 12.81 -1.17 -0.24
N PRO A 18 12.04 -0.90 -1.31
CA PRO A 18 11.92 0.45 -1.90
C PRO A 18 11.23 1.44 -0.96
N THR A 19 11.51 2.72 -1.14
CA THR A 19 10.73 3.80 -0.53
C THR A 19 9.38 4.00 -1.24
N VAL A 20 8.47 4.75 -0.62
CA VAL A 20 7.19 5.12 -1.25
C VAL A 20 7.44 5.86 -2.58
N ARG A 21 8.39 6.79 -2.60
CA ARG A 21 8.77 7.55 -3.81
C ARG A 21 9.27 6.64 -4.92
N GLU A 22 10.15 5.70 -4.60
CA GLU A 22 10.69 4.76 -5.59
C GLU A 22 9.59 3.87 -6.16
N CYS A 23 8.65 3.41 -5.33
CA CYS A 23 7.49 2.66 -5.79
C CYS A 23 6.60 3.50 -6.71
N ASP A 24 6.27 4.73 -6.34
CA ASP A 24 5.41 5.60 -7.13
C ASP A 24 6.02 5.90 -8.50
N GLY A 25 7.30 6.26 -8.54
CA GLY A 25 8.02 6.50 -9.80
C GLY A 25 8.17 5.24 -10.68
N LEU A 26 8.22 4.04 -10.10
CA LEU A 26 8.31 2.78 -10.86
C LEU A 26 6.95 2.30 -11.39
N PHE A 27 5.91 2.35 -10.56
CA PHE A 27 4.62 1.72 -10.83
C PHE A 27 3.52 2.70 -11.24
N SER A 28 3.72 4.00 -11.03
CA SER A 28 2.78 5.06 -11.43
C SER A 28 3.50 6.27 -12.06
N PRO A 29 4.45 6.04 -13.00
CA PRO A 29 5.18 7.14 -13.62
C PRO A 29 4.29 8.00 -14.50
N ILE A 30 4.57 9.29 -14.56
CA ILE A 30 3.97 10.21 -15.52
C ILE A 30 4.46 9.90 -16.93
N ASN A 31 5.73 9.48 -17.06
CA ASN A 31 6.35 9.15 -18.33
C ASN A 31 7.55 8.20 -18.18
N SER A 32 8.10 7.74 -19.31
CA SER A 32 9.23 6.79 -19.33
C SER A 32 10.49 7.32 -18.65
N TYR A 33 10.75 8.64 -18.67
CA TYR A 33 11.94 9.21 -18.02
C TYR A 33 11.87 9.08 -16.50
N GLU A 34 10.70 9.34 -15.92
CA GLU A 34 10.48 9.17 -14.47
C GLU A 34 10.64 7.71 -14.04
N LYS A 35 10.12 6.76 -14.85
CA LYS A 35 10.32 5.33 -14.60
C LYS A 35 11.81 4.95 -14.61
N ILE A 36 12.56 5.46 -15.59
CA ILE A 36 14.01 5.21 -15.70
C ILE A 36 14.74 5.81 -14.50
N ASP A 37 14.43 7.05 -14.13
CA ASP A 37 15.04 7.75 -12.99
C ASP A 37 14.74 7.05 -11.66
N ALA A 38 13.51 6.59 -11.46
CA ALA A 38 13.12 5.82 -10.27
C ALA A 38 13.84 4.46 -10.21
N ALA A 39 13.93 3.75 -11.34
CA ALA A 39 14.70 2.50 -11.43
C ALA A 39 16.19 2.73 -11.13
N GLU A 40 16.77 3.78 -11.71
CA GLU A 40 18.17 4.15 -11.50
C GLU A 40 18.46 4.46 -10.04
N LYS A 41 17.65 5.32 -9.40
CA LYS A 41 17.79 5.69 -7.98
C LYS A 41 17.67 4.46 -7.07
N TYR A 42 16.63 3.64 -7.30
CA TYR A 42 16.38 2.43 -6.52
C TYR A 42 17.51 1.42 -6.65
N LEU A 43 18.07 1.23 -7.83
CA LEU A 43 19.18 0.30 -8.05
C LEU A 43 20.51 0.87 -7.53
N SER A 44 20.77 2.17 -7.73
CA SER A 44 22.04 2.80 -7.36
C SER A 44 22.28 2.80 -5.86
N ARG A 45 21.25 2.92 -5.02
CA ARG A 45 21.41 2.79 -3.55
C ARG A 45 21.81 1.38 -3.11
N ASN A 46 21.64 0.38 -3.97
CA ASN A 46 21.92 -1.03 -3.68
C ASN A 46 23.17 -1.56 -4.42
N ILE A 47 23.81 -0.72 -5.24
CA ILE A 47 25.00 -1.07 -6.04
C ILE A 47 26.06 0.00 -5.81
N GLU A 48 27.09 -0.30 -5.03
CA GLU A 48 28.22 0.60 -4.88
C GLU A 48 29.03 0.70 -6.19
N GLY A 49 29.37 1.93 -6.58
CA GLY A 49 30.43 2.20 -7.57
C GLY A 49 30.09 1.96 -9.05
N ILE A 50 28.82 1.73 -9.42
CA ILE A 50 28.42 1.56 -10.83
C ILE A 50 27.36 2.62 -11.18
N THR A 51 27.62 3.42 -12.21
CA THR A 51 26.58 4.23 -12.86
C THR A 51 25.60 3.29 -13.55
N VAL A 52 24.45 3.10 -12.92
CA VAL A 52 23.43 2.12 -13.32
C VAL A 52 22.79 2.50 -14.67
N ARG A 53 22.72 3.79 -14.97
CA ARG A 53 22.08 4.38 -16.15
C ARG A 53 22.55 3.79 -17.49
N ASP A 54 23.86 3.58 -17.64
CA ASP A 54 24.45 3.10 -18.89
C ASP A 54 24.25 1.59 -19.11
N LYS A 55 23.72 0.88 -18.09
CA LYS A 55 23.56 -0.58 -18.10
C LYS A 55 22.10 -1.05 -18.09
N LEU A 56 21.12 -0.18 -17.82
CA LEU A 56 19.72 -0.59 -17.92
C LEU A 56 19.21 -0.50 -19.35
N SER A 57 18.86 -1.66 -19.89
CA SER A 57 17.96 -1.72 -21.03
C SER A 57 16.50 -1.51 -20.60
N ALA A 58 15.63 -1.20 -21.56
CA ALA A 58 14.19 -1.18 -21.33
C ALA A 58 13.67 -2.55 -20.81
N LEU A 59 14.28 -3.66 -21.25
CA LEU A 59 13.93 -5.00 -20.77
C LEU A 59 14.30 -5.21 -19.30
N ASP A 60 15.42 -4.64 -18.84
CA ASP A 60 15.80 -4.70 -17.43
C ASP A 60 14.81 -3.92 -16.55
N ILE A 61 14.33 -2.76 -17.01
CA ILE A 61 13.32 -1.98 -16.30
C ILE A 61 12.02 -2.76 -16.18
N ILE A 62 11.55 -3.36 -17.28
CA ILE A 62 10.34 -4.19 -17.28
C ILE A 62 10.51 -5.40 -16.35
N ALA A 63 11.66 -6.08 -16.42
CA ALA A 63 11.95 -7.21 -15.55
C ALA A 63 12.00 -6.79 -14.08
N LEU A 64 12.53 -5.60 -13.79
CA LEU A 64 12.55 -5.04 -12.44
C LEU A 64 11.13 -4.79 -11.94
N GLU A 65 10.31 -4.08 -12.72
CA GLU A 65 8.93 -3.75 -12.40
C GLU A 65 8.11 -5.01 -12.09
N VAL A 66 8.12 -5.99 -13.00
CA VAL A 66 7.35 -7.24 -12.84
C VAL A 66 7.79 -8.02 -11.60
N ARG A 67 9.11 -8.21 -11.43
CA ARG A 67 9.63 -9.03 -10.32
C ARG A 67 9.49 -8.34 -8.99
N LEU A 68 9.77 -7.04 -8.94
CA LEU A 68 9.61 -6.23 -7.73
C LEU A 68 8.14 -6.15 -7.34
N GLY A 69 7.25 -5.90 -8.29
CA GLY A 69 5.81 -5.87 -8.07
C GLY A 69 5.28 -7.19 -7.51
N ALA A 70 5.70 -8.32 -8.08
CA ALA A 70 5.32 -9.64 -7.58
C ALA A 70 5.85 -9.90 -6.15
N TRP A 71 7.09 -9.53 -5.86
CA TRP A 71 7.68 -9.67 -4.52
C TRP A 71 6.99 -8.76 -3.49
N LEU A 72 6.72 -7.50 -3.84
CA LEU A 72 5.98 -6.57 -2.99
C LEU A 72 4.55 -7.03 -2.73
N ALA A 73 3.87 -7.60 -3.73
CA ALA A 73 2.54 -8.18 -3.56
C ALA A 73 2.56 -9.32 -2.54
N GLN A 74 3.54 -10.23 -2.60
CA GLN A 74 3.69 -11.30 -1.61
C GLN A 74 3.90 -10.75 -0.19
N ILE A 75 4.68 -9.69 -0.03
CA ILE A 75 4.85 -9.04 1.27
C ILE A 75 3.53 -8.46 1.75
N LYS A 76 2.85 -7.71 0.89
CA LYS A 76 1.57 -7.03 1.18
C LYS A 76 0.46 -8.01 1.58
N GLU A 77 0.55 -9.27 1.18
CA GLU A 77 -0.38 -10.31 1.60
C GLU A 77 -0.31 -10.62 3.11
N THR A 78 0.75 -10.22 3.80
CA THR A 78 0.89 -10.39 5.25
C THR A 78 -0.16 -9.54 5.99
N PRO A 79 -0.90 -10.11 6.98
CA PRO A 79 -1.93 -9.38 7.73
C PRO A 79 -1.48 -8.05 8.36
N ALA A 80 -0.19 -7.91 8.68
CA ALA A 80 0.40 -6.69 9.22
C ALA A 80 0.37 -5.49 8.25
N TYR A 81 0.25 -5.73 6.94
CA TYR A 81 0.27 -4.68 5.91
C TYR A 81 -1.09 -4.47 5.24
N LYS A 82 -2.06 -5.36 5.48
CA LYS A 82 -3.41 -5.24 4.92
C LYS A 82 -4.23 -4.26 5.74
N ALA A 83 -4.50 -3.09 5.16
CA ALA A 83 -5.52 -2.20 5.67
C ALA A 83 -6.91 -2.88 5.61
N PRO A 84 -7.77 -2.70 6.62
CA PRO A 84 -9.14 -3.22 6.57
C PRO A 84 -9.88 -2.69 5.33
N PRO A 85 -10.66 -3.53 4.62
CA PRO A 85 -11.47 -3.10 3.48
C PRO A 85 -12.72 -2.33 3.95
N VAL A 86 -12.51 -1.15 4.55
CA VAL A 86 -13.59 -0.26 5.00
C VAL A 86 -14.22 0.46 3.80
N GLN A 87 -15.55 0.57 3.80
CA GLN A 87 -16.27 1.32 2.78
C GLN A 87 -16.29 2.81 3.14
N SER A 88 -16.13 3.69 2.16
CA SER A 88 -16.46 5.11 2.33
C SER A 88 -17.98 5.23 2.34
N THR A 89 -18.58 5.50 3.50
CA THR A 89 -20.04 5.64 3.64
C THR A 89 -20.58 6.93 3.04
N ALA A 90 -19.73 7.92 2.81
CA ALA A 90 -20.09 9.11 2.05
C ALA A 90 -19.66 8.90 0.60
N GLN A 91 -20.62 8.47 -0.23
CA GLN A 91 -20.53 8.60 -1.68
C GLN A 91 -20.78 10.07 -2.05
N THR A 92 -20.06 11.00 -1.42
CA THR A 92 -19.94 12.36 -1.92
C THR A 92 -19.04 12.23 -3.13
N VAL A 93 -19.63 12.18 -4.32
CA VAL A 93 -18.88 12.23 -5.58
C VAL A 93 -18.19 13.59 -5.59
N LEU A 94 -16.93 13.61 -5.16
CA LEU A 94 -16.12 14.79 -5.25
C LEU A 94 -15.87 15.06 -6.74
N PRO A 95 -15.93 16.33 -7.18
CA PRO A 95 -15.66 16.68 -8.58
C PRO A 95 -14.20 16.47 -8.97
N TYR A 96 -13.31 16.21 -8.01
CA TYR A 96 -11.88 16.00 -8.21
C TYR A 96 -11.37 14.84 -7.35
N ASP A 97 -10.43 14.07 -7.90
CA ASP A 97 -9.75 13.00 -7.18
C ASP A 97 -8.59 13.54 -6.34
N CYS A 98 -8.50 13.10 -5.08
CA CYS A 98 -7.36 13.39 -4.22
C CYS A 98 -6.42 12.18 -4.16
N THR A 99 -5.40 12.18 -5.03
CA THR A 99 -4.44 11.08 -5.15
C THR A 99 -3.55 10.92 -3.91
N THR A 100 -3.40 11.96 -3.08
CA THR A 100 -2.51 11.96 -1.90
C THR A 100 -3.21 11.61 -0.58
N THR A 101 -4.47 11.16 -0.63
CA THR A 101 -5.27 10.86 0.57
C THR A 101 -4.58 9.85 1.51
N HIS A 102 -3.91 8.85 0.95
CA HIS A 102 -3.18 7.85 1.73
C HIS A 102 -1.90 8.42 2.38
N ILE A 103 -1.16 9.28 1.67
CA ILE A 103 0.00 10.01 2.22
C ILE A 103 -0.45 10.89 3.37
N LYS A 104 -1.55 11.63 3.19
CA LYS A 104 -2.14 12.48 4.24
C LYS A 104 -2.52 11.68 5.48
N ALA A 105 -3.20 10.54 5.31
CA ALA A 105 -3.62 9.69 6.43
C ALA A 105 -2.42 9.22 7.27
N VAL A 106 -1.32 8.80 6.63
CA VAL A 106 -0.08 8.41 7.32
C VAL A 106 0.58 9.61 7.98
N ALA A 107 0.71 10.73 7.26
CA ALA A 107 1.31 11.95 7.77
C ALA A 107 0.63 12.44 9.06
N GLU A 108 -0.71 12.49 9.07
CA GLU A 108 -1.49 12.90 10.24
C GLU A 108 -1.36 11.92 11.41
N TYR A 109 -1.44 10.61 11.13
CA TYR A 109 -1.35 9.57 12.14
C TYR A 109 0.04 9.52 12.80
N ALA A 110 1.10 9.55 12.00
CA ALA A 110 2.48 9.42 12.48
C ALA A 110 3.13 10.76 12.84
N ARG A 111 2.42 11.89 12.66
CA ARG A 111 2.94 13.26 12.82
C ARG A 111 4.20 13.53 11.99
N MET A 112 4.16 13.11 10.73
CA MET A 112 5.25 13.29 9.77
C MET A 112 4.85 14.32 8.71
N SER A 113 5.84 15.01 8.13
CA SER A 113 5.66 15.81 6.93
C SER A 113 5.52 14.92 5.70
N PHE A 114 4.93 15.46 4.62
CA PHE A 114 4.76 14.70 3.37
C PHE A 114 6.09 14.19 2.81
N PRO A 115 7.17 15.00 2.74
CA PRO A 115 8.48 14.51 2.30
C PRO A 115 8.97 13.32 3.12
N GLU A 116 8.82 13.35 4.44
CA GLU A 116 9.25 12.22 5.29
C GLU A 116 8.45 10.96 5.00
N VAL A 117 7.15 11.07 4.75
CA VAL A 117 6.30 9.91 4.36
C VAL A 117 6.76 9.33 3.01
N TRP A 118 7.14 10.17 2.05
CA TRP A 118 7.62 9.73 0.74
C TRP A 118 8.93 8.94 0.81
N GLU A 119 9.78 9.21 1.80
CA GLU A 119 11.05 8.51 2.01
C GLU A 119 10.94 7.25 2.88
N LEU A 120 9.76 6.95 3.43
CA LEU A 120 9.55 5.72 4.21
C LEU A 120 9.76 4.47 3.35
N PRO A 121 10.35 3.39 3.90
CA PRO A 121 10.24 2.07 3.31
C PRO A 121 8.77 1.72 3.09
N ILE A 122 8.43 1.20 1.90
CA ILE A 122 7.03 0.96 1.51
C ILE A 122 6.28 0.04 2.50
N THR A 123 7.00 -0.87 3.16
CA THR A 123 6.45 -1.75 4.20
C THR A 123 6.06 -1.00 5.48
N ASP A 124 6.85 0.01 5.87
CA ASP A 124 6.55 0.81 7.05
C ASP A 124 5.42 1.78 6.76
N PHE A 125 5.38 2.32 5.54
CA PHE A 125 4.24 3.05 5.03
C PHE A 125 2.95 2.21 5.11
N TRP A 126 2.95 0.95 4.64
CA TRP A 126 1.75 0.10 4.71
C TRP A 126 1.28 -0.20 6.13
N LYS A 127 2.21 -0.42 7.08
CA LYS A 127 1.86 -0.59 8.50
C LYS A 127 1.19 0.66 9.07
N LEU A 128 1.83 1.81 8.88
CA LEU A 128 1.31 3.09 9.37
C LEU A 128 -0.02 3.44 8.70
N PHE A 129 -0.16 3.14 7.40
CA PHE A 129 -1.41 3.37 6.68
C PHE A 129 -2.54 2.51 7.25
N ARG A 130 -2.29 1.21 7.46
CA ARG A 130 -3.24 0.31 8.11
C ARG A 130 -3.68 0.85 9.47
N ASP A 131 -2.73 1.27 10.30
CA ASP A 131 -3.02 1.75 11.65
C ASP A 131 -3.72 3.11 11.63
N ALA A 132 -3.39 3.98 10.68
CA ALA A 132 -4.09 5.24 10.44
C ALA A 132 -5.57 5.01 10.07
N ILE A 133 -5.85 4.02 9.22
CA ILE A 133 -7.24 3.64 8.86
C ILE A 133 -7.98 3.12 10.10
N ILE A 134 -7.39 2.18 10.85
CA ILE A 134 -8.01 1.63 12.06
C ILE A 134 -8.28 2.75 13.07
N TRP A 135 -7.30 3.61 13.31
CA TRP A 135 -7.42 4.75 14.22
C TRP A 135 -8.56 5.68 13.80
N ASN A 136 -8.58 6.12 12.54
CA ASN A 136 -9.59 7.05 12.05
C ASN A 136 -11.01 6.50 12.17
N TYR A 137 -11.22 5.23 11.85
CA TYR A 137 -12.54 4.58 11.94
C TYR A 137 -12.92 4.24 13.39
N SER A 138 -11.98 3.93 14.27
CA SER A 138 -12.27 3.63 15.69
C SER A 138 -12.82 4.82 16.50
N ARG A 139 -12.74 6.04 15.95
CA ARG A 139 -13.12 7.28 16.64
C ARG A 139 -14.63 7.58 16.59
N THR A 140 -15.40 6.84 15.79
CA THR A 140 -16.84 7.04 15.64
C THR A 140 -17.58 5.71 15.73
N ALA A 141 -18.82 5.73 16.19
CA ALA A 141 -19.65 4.53 16.26
C ALA A 141 -19.86 3.91 14.86
N GLU A 142 -20.12 4.73 13.85
CA GLU A 142 -20.25 4.29 12.45
C GLU A 142 -18.94 3.68 11.92
N GLY A 143 -17.80 4.26 12.28
CA GLY A 143 -16.51 3.72 11.85
C GLY A 143 -16.16 2.40 12.53
N ILE A 144 -16.56 2.20 13.79
CA ILE A 144 -16.46 0.91 14.47
C ILE A 144 -17.30 -0.15 13.75
N ASP A 145 -18.55 0.16 13.40
CA ASP A 145 -19.42 -0.75 12.64
C ASP A 145 -18.78 -1.15 11.29
N GLN A 146 -18.09 -0.22 10.62
CA GLN A 146 -17.33 -0.50 9.38
C GLN A 146 -16.14 -1.44 9.62
N LEU A 147 -15.41 -1.27 10.71
CA LEU A 147 -14.31 -2.16 11.06
C LEU A 147 -14.80 -3.57 11.39
N GLU A 148 -15.96 -3.70 12.05
CA GLU A 148 -16.60 -5.00 12.30
C GLU A 148 -17.00 -5.69 10.99
N HIS A 149 -17.58 -4.94 10.05
CA HIS A 149 -17.93 -5.47 8.73
C HIS A 149 -16.67 -5.89 7.93
N ALA A 150 -15.62 -5.07 7.93
CA ALA A 150 -14.34 -5.37 7.29
C ALA A 150 -13.71 -6.65 7.87
N LYS A 151 -13.84 -6.85 9.19
CA LYS A 151 -13.40 -8.08 9.88
C LYS A 151 -14.20 -9.30 9.42
N ALA A 152 -15.52 -9.18 9.25
CA ALA A 152 -16.37 -10.27 8.76
C ALA A 152 -16.00 -10.67 7.32
N ILE A 153 -15.71 -9.70 6.44
CA ILE A 153 -15.27 -9.96 5.05
C ILE A 153 -13.90 -10.65 5.02
N SER A 154 -13.00 -10.27 5.93
CA SER A 154 -11.62 -10.79 5.96
C SER A 154 -11.50 -12.18 6.59
N ALA A 155 -12.53 -12.65 7.27
CA ALA A 155 -12.57 -13.99 7.88
C ALA A 155 -12.82 -15.05 6.78
N THR A 156 -11.77 -15.73 6.34
CA THR A 156 -11.82 -16.78 5.30
C THR A 156 -12.31 -18.16 5.78
N GLU A 157 -13.13 -18.23 6.83
CA GLU A 157 -13.81 -19.48 7.24
C GLU A 157 -15.32 -19.25 7.37
N PRO A 158 -16.17 -20.20 6.92
CA PRO A 158 -17.59 -19.99 6.79
C PRO A 158 -18.27 -20.18 8.15
N ASP A 159 -18.12 -19.24 9.07
CA ASP A 159 -19.05 -19.12 10.21
C ASP A 159 -20.30 -18.35 9.73
N ARG A 160 -20.97 -18.92 8.70
CA ARG A 160 -22.19 -18.38 8.08
C ARG A 160 -23.37 -18.33 9.07
N GLU A 161 -23.23 -18.87 10.29
CA GLU A 161 -24.28 -18.86 11.30
C GLU A 161 -24.38 -17.55 12.10
N LYS A 162 -23.40 -16.64 12.05
CA LYS A 162 -23.43 -15.38 12.81
C LYS A 162 -23.82 -14.13 12.02
N LEU A 163 -24.10 -14.24 10.72
CA LEU A 163 -24.59 -13.11 9.93
C LEU A 163 -26.03 -12.66 10.31
N GLY A 164 -26.74 -13.44 11.13
CA GLY A 164 -28.07 -13.11 11.64
C GLY A 164 -28.11 -12.36 12.97
N SER A 165 -26.97 -12.17 13.66
CA SER A 165 -26.95 -11.71 15.07
C SER A 165 -26.05 -10.50 15.33
N SER A 166 -25.66 -9.74 14.31
CA SER A 166 -25.02 -8.43 14.55
C SER A 166 -26.09 -7.39 14.97
N PRO A 167 -25.96 -6.75 16.15
CA PRO A 167 -26.92 -5.74 16.61
C PRO A 167 -27.04 -4.51 15.69
N ALA A 168 -26.07 -4.30 14.79
CA ALA A 168 -26.13 -3.25 13.75
C ALA A 168 -27.21 -3.53 12.68
N ILE A 169 -27.41 -4.80 12.31
CA ILE A 169 -28.44 -5.21 11.33
C ILE A 169 -29.84 -5.18 11.98
N ALA A 170 -29.92 -5.56 13.27
CA ALA A 170 -31.18 -5.53 14.03
C ALA A 170 -31.75 -4.11 14.20
N ARG A 171 -30.88 -3.09 14.31
CA ARG A 171 -31.32 -1.67 14.44
C ARG A 171 -31.90 -1.09 13.15
N ARG A 172 -31.45 -1.52 11.97
CA ARG A 172 -32.02 -1.07 10.69
C ARG A 172 -33.43 -1.61 10.42
N ARG A 173 -33.80 -2.75 11.00
CA ARG A 173 -35.16 -3.32 10.86
C ARG A 173 -36.21 -2.65 11.75
N LYS A 174 -35.82 -1.97 12.83
CA LYS A 174 -36.76 -1.35 13.78
C LYS A 174 -37.19 0.08 13.43
N ASN A 175 -36.51 0.74 12.50
CA ASN A 175 -36.77 2.15 12.16
C ASN A 175 -37.44 2.31 10.78
N GLY A 176 -38.03 1.24 10.24
CA GLY A 176 -38.64 1.19 8.91
C GLY A 176 -40.05 0.59 8.90
N GLU A 177 -40.78 0.66 10.02
CA GLU A 177 -42.23 0.45 10.10
C GLU A 177 -42.92 1.77 10.42
#